data_AF-A0AA39K9S4-F1
#
_entry.id   AF-A0AA39K9S4-F1
#
_cell.length_a   1.000
_cell.length_b   1.000
_cell.length_c   1.000
_cell.angle_alpha   90.00
_cell.angle_beta   90.00
_cell.angle_gamma   90.00
#
_symmetry.space_group_name_H-M   'P 1'
#
loop_
_entity.id
_entity.type
_entity.pdbx_description
1 polymer ?
#
loop_
_entity_poly.entity_id
_entity_poly.type
_entity_poly.pdbx_seq_one_letter_code
_entity_poly.pdbx_strand_id
1 'polypeptide(L)'
;MTTCTYTVTIAWERVLSRSFQSDTLIGWNAPGGCGSACNYTIEYVAPALQCSDISQDEILDDGDGSSGPSNPSAVLQSKYNTTDTPVYNASSQIDVNGWNLTIAWRTYHDSKGGIVEGVSCSLYNTTQQAIVSFINNTATISPSVISYDEPFSSSHQIIDCEASENSATPPTSRLFAGASYIVMMDWLCDQLDGEILFLNVGDKQWSSESKVLTSNLFSMNETAQTFSPNVPNMARALEEILVNATIALISSREDTMMAEASVAQNQLVWVYHWQRLWIVYAVALVCTAACGVAGLACMVKNKEIGDLSFTAIARATRNEDLDCVFGAGADKDEMDDAILQYGLEKKDGLGRFRVFQLAKEQQRT
;
A
#
# COMPACT_ATOMS: atom_id res chain seq x y z
N MET A 1 41.76 28.57 11.01
CA MET A 1 40.36 28.19 10.78
C MET A 1 40.38 26.74 10.36
N THR A 2 39.98 25.87 11.28
CA THR A 2 39.83 24.43 11.09
C THR A 2 38.50 24.21 10.36
N THR A 3 38.56 23.87 9.08
CA THR A 3 37.37 23.50 8.29
C THR A 3 36.95 22.09 8.67
N CYS A 4 35.69 21.93 9.04
CA CYS A 4 35.13 20.61 9.34
C CYS A 4 34.58 19.99 8.07
N THR A 5 34.88 18.72 7.87
CA THR A 5 34.32 17.94 6.77
C THR A 5 33.26 17.02 7.33
N TYR A 6 32.01 17.22 6.92
CA TYR A 6 30.91 16.31 7.22
C TYR A 6 30.79 15.33 6.06
N THR A 7 30.57 14.06 6.35
CA THR A 7 30.41 13.02 5.32
C THR A 7 29.15 12.22 5.58
N VAL A 8 28.48 11.82 4.51
CA VAL A 8 27.31 10.94 4.57
C VAL A 8 27.77 9.56 5.04
N THR A 9 27.03 8.94 5.97
CA THR A 9 27.28 7.53 6.29
C THR A 9 26.82 6.63 5.16
N ILE A 10 27.46 5.47 4.97
CA ILE A 10 27.07 4.50 3.92
C ILE A 10 25.59 4.10 4.01
N ALA A 11 25.01 4.08 5.21
CA ALA A 11 23.59 3.79 5.41
C ALA A 11 22.70 4.90 4.84
N TRP A 12 23.02 6.16 5.13
CA TRP A 12 22.30 7.32 4.60
C TRP A 12 22.44 7.43 3.08
N GLU A 13 23.66 7.24 2.56
CA GLU A 13 23.92 7.28 1.12
C GLU A 13 23.05 6.26 0.38
N ARG A 14 22.93 5.03 0.89
CA ARG A 14 22.04 4.00 0.29
C ARG A 14 20.58 4.41 0.27
N VAL A 15 20.10 5.07 1.33
CA VAL A 15 18.71 5.53 1.43
C VAL A 15 18.47 6.67 0.44
N LEU A 16 19.37 7.65 0.40
CA LEU A 16 19.32 8.79 -0.49
C LEU A 16 19.41 8.36 -1.97
N SER A 17 20.38 7.52 -2.34
CA SER A 17 20.53 7.00 -3.70
C SER A 17 19.30 6.19 -4.15
N ARG A 18 18.67 5.42 -3.26
CA ARG A 18 17.40 4.74 -3.59
C ARG A 18 16.27 5.73 -3.84
N SER A 19 16.18 6.79 -3.03
CA SER A 19 15.19 7.85 -3.22
C SER A 19 15.42 8.65 -4.51
N PHE A 20 16.67 8.78 -4.95
CA PHE A 20 17.03 9.49 -6.19
C PHE A 20 16.67 8.70 -7.46
N GLN A 21 16.77 7.38 -7.38
CA GLN A 21 16.53 6.46 -8.51
C GLN A 21 15.06 6.03 -8.64
N SER A 22 14.25 6.23 -7.60
CA SER A 22 12.90 5.69 -7.50
C SER A 22 11.88 6.81 -7.36
N ASP A 23 10.86 6.77 -8.21
CA ASP A 23 9.68 7.63 -8.07
C ASP A 23 8.76 7.16 -6.92
N THR A 24 9.03 5.97 -6.36
CA THR A 24 8.32 5.42 -5.22
C THR A 24 9.09 5.68 -3.92
N LEU A 25 8.40 6.26 -2.93
CA LEU A 25 8.96 6.49 -1.60
C LEU A 25 9.22 5.16 -0.89
N ILE A 26 10.29 5.13 -0.10
CA ILE A 26 10.61 3.98 0.75
C ILE A 26 9.48 3.81 1.77
N GLY A 27 8.76 2.69 1.67
CA GLY A 27 7.59 2.40 2.50
C GLY A 27 7.90 2.38 3.99
N TRP A 28 6.95 2.89 4.79
CA TRP A 28 7.04 2.87 6.25
C TRP A 28 6.38 1.62 6.81
N ASN A 29 6.80 1.21 8.00
CA ASN A 29 6.08 0.20 8.76
C ASN A 29 4.82 0.82 9.38
N ALA A 30 3.72 0.08 9.40
CA ALA A 30 2.49 0.52 10.02
C ALA A 30 2.70 0.75 11.53
N PRO A 31 2.24 1.87 12.10
CA PRO A 31 2.41 2.14 13.51
C PRO A 31 1.61 1.16 14.37
N GLY A 32 2.07 0.89 15.59
CA GLY A 32 1.34 0.08 16.56
C GLY A 32 -0.05 0.67 16.83
N GLY A 33 -1.10 -0.12 16.61
CA GLY A 33 -2.49 0.32 16.76
C GLY A 33 -3.18 0.70 15.44
N CYS A 34 -2.47 0.71 14.31
CA CYS A 34 -3.09 0.78 12.99
C CYS A 34 -3.96 -0.47 12.75
N GLY A 35 -5.22 -0.27 12.37
CA GLY A 35 -6.16 -1.34 12.04
C GLY A 35 -5.97 -1.84 10.60
N SER A 36 -7.07 -2.01 9.86
CA SER A 36 -7.02 -2.29 8.41
C SER A 36 -6.60 -1.07 7.58
N ALA A 37 -6.87 0.12 8.12
CA ALA A 37 -6.37 1.37 7.60
C ALA A 37 -6.10 2.38 8.72
N CYS A 38 -5.10 3.22 8.52
CA CYS A 38 -4.89 4.41 9.33
C CYS A 38 -4.34 5.54 8.48
N ASN A 39 -4.69 6.77 8.82
CA ASN A 39 -4.16 7.97 8.19
C ASN A 39 -3.76 8.96 9.28
N TYR A 40 -2.52 9.43 9.20
CA TYR A 40 -1.97 10.42 10.11
C TYR A 40 -1.09 11.42 9.36
N THR A 41 -0.95 12.58 9.96
CA THR A 41 -0.18 13.67 9.41
C THR A 41 0.97 13.97 10.34
N ILE A 42 2.15 14.17 9.75
CA ILE A 42 3.34 14.58 10.50
C ILE A 42 3.84 15.91 9.97
N GLU A 43 4.32 16.77 10.86
CA GLU A 43 4.94 18.05 10.52
C GLU A 43 6.35 18.08 11.07
N TYR A 44 7.30 18.50 10.25
CA TYR A 44 8.72 18.50 10.58
C TYR A 44 9.45 19.62 9.84
N VAL A 45 10.57 20.04 10.40
CA VAL A 45 11.45 21.04 9.78
C VAL A 45 12.51 20.31 8.97
N ALA A 46 12.64 20.66 7.70
CA ALA A 46 13.53 20.00 6.75
C ALA A 46 14.00 20.98 5.65
N PRO A 47 15.12 20.68 4.96
CA PRO A 47 15.54 21.48 3.82
C PRO A 47 14.63 21.20 2.63
N ALA A 48 14.32 22.23 1.86
CA ALA A 48 13.72 22.10 0.54
C ALA A 48 14.45 22.99 -0.46
N LEU A 49 14.44 22.59 -1.72
CA LEU A 49 14.83 23.48 -2.80
C LEU A 49 13.64 24.36 -3.17
N GLN A 50 13.94 25.57 -3.57
CA GLN A 50 13.02 26.42 -4.32
C GLN A 50 13.69 26.74 -5.65
N CYS A 51 13.08 26.28 -6.74
CA CYS A 51 13.66 26.32 -8.06
C CYS A 51 12.91 27.29 -8.97
N SER A 52 13.66 27.96 -9.85
CA SER A 52 13.12 28.81 -10.91
C SER A 52 13.79 28.46 -12.24
N ASP A 53 13.00 28.45 -13.31
CA ASP A 53 13.51 28.24 -14.66
C ASP A 53 14.48 29.38 -15.04
N ILE A 54 15.57 29.01 -15.69
CA ILE A 54 16.57 29.94 -16.26
C ILE A 54 16.23 30.11 -17.73
N SER A 55 16.11 31.35 -18.17
CA SER A 55 15.82 31.65 -19.57
C SER A 55 17.04 31.39 -20.46
N GLN A 56 16.80 31.14 -21.75
CA GLN A 56 17.87 30.83 -22.70
C GLN A 56 18.91 31.96 -22.82
N ASP A 57 18.54 33.21 -22.58
CA ASP A 57 19.45 34.36 -22.58
C ASP A 57 20.34 34.44 -21.33
N GLU A 58 19.97 33.78 -20.23
CA GLU A 58 20.81 33.67 -19.02
C GLU A 58 21.79 32.48 -19.08
N ILE A 59 21.59 31.58 -20.06
CA ILE A 59 22.45 30.43 -20.32
C ILE A 59 23.42 30.80 -21.43
N LEU A 60 24.72 30.75 -21.13
CA LEU A 60 25.73 30.95 -22.15
C LEU A 60 25.78 29.72 -23.07
N ASP A 61 25.26 29.86 -24.29
CA ASP A 61 25.34 28.87 -25.37
C ASP A 61 26.39 29.34 -26.41
N ASP A 62 27.44 28.53 -26.61
CA ASP A 62 28.64 28.80 -27.43
C ASP A 62 28.43 29.06 -28.94
N GLY A 63 27.24 29.40 -29.41
CA GLY A 63 26.94 29.42 -30.84
C GLY A 63 27.58 30.55 -31.67
N ASP A 64 27.77 31.76 -31.12
CA ASP A 64 28.34 32.91 -31.85
C ASP A 64 28.72 34.04 -30.85
N GLY A 65 30.00 34.15 -30.51
CA GLY A 65 30.52 34.80 -29.29
C GLY A 65 30.41 36.33 -29.16
N SER A 66 29.23 36.94 -29.22
CA SER A 66 29.10 38.40 -29.05
C SER A 66 27.92 38.92 -28.21
N SER A 67 26.99 38.07 -27.76
CA SER A 67 25.71 38.56 -27.19
C SER A 67 25.33 37.95 -25.83
N GLY A 68 26.24 37.19 -25.20
CA GLY A 68 25.97 36.56 -23.92
C GLY A 68 25.82 37.58 -22.77
N PRO A 69 25.09 37.24 -21.71
CA PRO A 69 25.01 38.07 -20.51
C PRO A 69 26.41 38.19 -19.89
N SER A 70 26.70 39.35 -19.29
CA SER A 70 28.02 39.58 -18.67
C SER A 70 28.31 38.67 -17.47
N ASN A 71 27.28 38.06 -16.86
CA ASN A 71 27.37 37.09 -15.77
C ASN A 71 26.29 36.02 -15.95
N PRO A 72 26.51 34.98 -16.79
CA PRO A 72 25.55 33.90 -16.98
C PRO A 72 25.38 33.11 -15.68
N SER A 73 24.15 32.68 -15.40
CA SER A 73 23.83 31.81 -14.25
C SER A 73 24.34 30.38 -14.51
N ALA A 74 24.28 29.95 -15.77
CA ALA A 74 24.74 28.64 -16.22
C ALA A 74 25.52 28.77 -17.53
N VAL A 75 26.52 27.92 -17.72
CA VAL A 75 27.36 27.95 -18.92
C VAL A 75 27.38 26.57 -19.55
N LEU A 76 26.78 26.44 -20.74
CA LEU A 76 26.91 25.26 -21.59
C LEU A 76 28.04 25.52 -22.59
N GLN A 77 29.28 25.53 -22.07
CA GLN A 77 30.47 25.81 -22.85
C GLN A 77 31.38 24.60 -23.00
N SER A 78 31.90 24.39 -24.21
CA SER A 78 33.01 23.47 -24.42
C SER A 78 34.28 24.08 -23.84
N LYS A 79 34.82 23.44 -22.79
CA LYS A 79 36.03 23.87 -22.08
C LYS A 79 37.25 24.07 -22.98
N TYR A 80 37.31 23.39 -24.12
CA TYR A 80 38.49 23.34 -24.99
C TYR A 80 38.29 23.97 -26.37
N ASN A 81 37.18 24.68 -26.61
CA ASN A 81 36.83 25.19 -27.95
C ASN A 81 36.93 24.09 -29.02
N THR A 82 36.61 22.85 -28.60
CA THR A 82 36.56 21.66 -29.44
C THR A 82 35.20 21.60 -30.12
N THR A 83 35.09 20.76 -31.14
CA THR A 83 33.82 20.40 -31.83
C THR A 83 32.78 19.69 -30.93
N ASP A 84 33.04 19.62 -29.64
CA ASP A 84 32.23 18.91 -28.67
C ASP A 84 31.04 19.78 -28.32
N THR A 85 29.85 19.21 -28.36
CA THR A 85 28.62 19.92 -28.00
C THR A 85 28.35 19.66 -26.53
N PRO A 86 28.44 20.66 -25.63
CA PRO A 86 27.99 20.50 -24.26
C PRO A 86 26.46 20.36 -24.26
N VAL A 87 26.00 19.27 -23.65
CA VAL A 87 24.58 18.89 -23.61
C VAL A 87 24.01 19.03 -22.20
N TYR A 88 24.84 18.89 -21.18
CA TYR A 88 24.46 19.07 -19.78
C TYR A 88 25.62 19.70 -19.02
N ASN A 89 25.32 20.65 -18.15
CA ASN A 89 26.23 21.16 -17.15
C ASN A 89 25.44 21.48 -15.89
N ALA A 90 25.83 20.87 -14.79
CA ALA A 90 25.38 21.26 -13.47
C ALA A 90 26.58 21.76 -12.66
N SER A 91 26.32 22.81 -11.90
CA SER A 91 27.28 23.35 -10.94
C SER A 91 26.55 23.74 -9.66
N SER A 92 27.22 23.51 -8.53
CA SER A 92 26.76 23.97 -7.24
C SER A 92 27.74 24.95 -6.63
N GLN A 93 27.23 26.06 -6.10
CA GLN A 93 28.02 27.02 -5.35
C GLN A 93 27.46 27.18 -3.94
N ILE A 94 28.36 27.05 -2.97
CA ILE A 94 28.14 27.38 -1.57
C ILE A 94 28.73 28.76 -1.34
N ASP A 95 27.91 29.74 -0.99
CA ASP A 95 28.37 31.04 -0.55
C ASP A 95 27.85 31.39 0.86
N VAL A 96 28.18 32.58 1.34
CA VAL A 96 27.71 33.09 2.64
C VAL A 96 26.22 33.40 2.65
N ASN A 97 25.63 33.62 1.46
CA ASN A 97 24.24 33.99 1.26
C ASN A 97 23.34 32.76 1.06
N GLY A 98 23.92 31.60 0.75
CA GLY A 98 23.26 30.32 0.77
C GLY A 98 23.88 29.30 -0.17
N TRP A 99 23.05 28.33 -0.56
CA TRP A 99 23.39 27.30 -1.53
C TRP A 99 22.60 27.54 -2.80
N ASN A 100 23.32 27.62 -3.91
CA ASN A 100 22.74 27.73 -5.25
C ASN A 100 23.19 26.55 -6.09
N LEU A 101 22.23 25.82 -6.64
CA LEU A 101 22.42 24.75 -7.60
C LEU A 101 21.88 25.23 -8.93
N THR A 102 22.72 25.21 -9.96
CA THR A 102 22.33 25.60 -11.30
C THR A 102 22.58 24.46 -12.25
N ILE A 103 21.54 24.09 -13.01
CA ILE A 103 21.59 23.03 -14.01
C ILE A 103 21.14 23.63 -15.33
N ALA A 104 21.92 23.45 -16.38
CA ALA A 104 21.52 23.75 -17.74
C ALA A 104 21.65 22.51 -18.61
N TRP A 105 20.75 22.37 -19.57
CA TRP A 105 20.81 21.30 -20.54
C TRP A 105 20.36 21.77 -21.92
N ARG A 106 20.77 21.01 -22.93
CA ARG A 106 20.33 21.14 -24.30
C ARG A 106 19.62 19.86 -24.71
N THR A 107 18.36 19.95 -25.11
CA THR A 107 17.68 18.80 -25.73
C THR A 107 18.33 18.53 -27.07
N TYR A 108 18.99 17.38 -27.22
CA TYR A 108 19.74 17.03 -28.43
C TYR A 108 18.99 15.99 -29.25
N HIS A 109 18.62 16.34 -30.49
CA HIS A 109 17.96 15.45 -31.45
C HIS A 109 18.53 15.66 -32.86
N ASP A 110 19.38 14.74 -33.32
CA ASP A 110 19.86 14.62 -34.71
C ASP A 110 20.17 15.95 -35.44
N SER A 111 21.21 16.67 -35.00
CA SER A 111 21.81 17.85 -35.66
C SER A 111 20.92 19.08 -35.86
N LYS A 112 19.62 19.01 -35.59
CA LYS A 112 18.70 20.15 -35.65
C LYS A 112 18.72 20.81 -34.28
N GLY A 113 19.25 22.03 -34.24
CA GLY A 113 19.54 22.82 -33.03
C GLY A 113 18.62 22.51 -31.86
N GLY A 114 19.24 22.17 -30.73
CA GLY A 114 18.53 21.77 -29.52
C GLY A 114 17.89 22.95 -28.78
N ILE A 115 16.79 22.68 -28.08
CA ILE A 115 16.21 23.63 -27.13
C ILE A 115 17.13 23.66 -25.90
N VAL A 116 17.56 24.86 -25.49
CA VAL A 116 18.37 25.06 -24.30
C VAL A 116 17.47 25.54 -23.17
N GLU A 117 17.55 24.85 -22.04
CA GLU A 117 16.75 25.11 -20.84
C GLU A 117 17.67 24.99 -19.61
N GLY A 118 17.24 25.58 -18.51
CA GLY A 118 17.97 25.49 -17.26
C GLY A 118 17.09 25.78 -16.07
N VAL A 119 17.63 25.48 -14.89
CA VAL A 119 16.97 25.71 -13.61
C VAL A 119 18.02 26.15 -12.59
N SER A 120 17.64 27.16 -11.81
CA SER A 120 18.40 27.62 -10.65
C SER A 120 17.59 27.30 -9.40
N CYS A 121 18.21 26.61 -8.45
CA CYS A 121 17.59 26.21 -7.19
C CYS A 121 18.37 26.78 -6.02
N SER A 122 17.66 27.34 -5.05
CA SER A 122 18.24 27.78 -3.78
C SER A 122 17.71 26.93 -2.63
N LEU A 123 18.54 26.70 -1.62
CA LEU A 123 18.16 25.92 -0.44
C LEU A 123 17.46 26.80 0.59
N TYR A 124 16.31 26.35 1.07
CA TYR A 124 15.52 27.02 2.11
C TYR A 124 15.35 26.14 3.33
N ASN A 125 15.25 26.78 4.49
CA ASN A 125 14.66 26.12 5.64
C ASN A 125 13.14 26.11 5.46
N THR A 126 12.51 24.96 5.64
CA THR A 126 11.07 24.81 5.39
C THR A 126 10.38 24.02 6.48
N THR A 127 9.11 24.34 6.70
CA THR A 127 8.20 23.47 7.44
C THR A 127 7.48 22.58 6.45
N GLN A 128 7.70 21.27 6.57
CA GLN A 128 7.15 20.24 5.69
C GLN A 128 6.11 19.42 6.42
N GLN A 129 5.17 18.87 5.64
CA GLN A 129 4.15 17.95 6.10
C GLN A 129 4.24 16.66 5.31
N ALA A 130 3.98 15.53 5.94
CA ALA A 130 3.71 14.29 5.24
C ALA A 130 2.42 13.66 5.72
N ILE A 131 1.53 13.40 4.77
CA ILE A 131 0.31 12.63 5.00
C ILE A 131 0.65 11.18 4.74
N VAL A 132 0.55 10.35 5.77
CA VAL A 132 0.84 8.93 5.68
C VAL A 132 -0.45 8.15 5.80
N SER A 133 -0.79 7.42 4.76
CA SER A 133 -1.96 6.54 4.74
C SER A 133 -1.53 5.09 4.60
N PHE A 134 -2.08 4.24 5.46
CA PHE A 134 -1.93 2.80 5.40
C PHE A 134 -3.28 2.22 5.02
N ILE A 135 -3.33 1.46 3.93
CA ILE A 135 -4.52 0.72 3.52
C ILE A 135 -4.08 -0.68 3.11
N ASN A 136 -4.64 -1.72 3.73
CA ASN A 136 -4.34 -3.12 3.42
C ASN A 136 -2.83 -3.46 3.45
N ASN A 137 -2.12 -2.98 4.48
CA ASN A 137 -0.66 -3.13 4.65
C ASN A 137 0.22 -2.40 3.62
N THR A 138 -0.37 -1.57 2.75
CA THR A 138 0.39 -0.71 1.84
C THR A 138 0.44 0.70 2.42
N ALA A 139 1.66 1.21 2.63
CA ALA A 139 1.90 2.60 3.00
C ALA A 139 1.93 3.46 1.74
N THR A 140 1.20 4.58 1.75
CA THR A 140 1.38 5.68 0.82
C THR A 140 1.74 6.92 1.61
N ILE A 141 2.77 7.62 1.16
CA ILE A 141 3.27 8.82 1.80
C ILE A 141 3.17 9.94 0.77
N SER A 142 2.59 11.06 1.17
CA SER A 142 2.44 12.23 0.33
C SER A 142 3.06 13.42 1.07
N PRO A 143 4.34 13.71 0.81
CA PRO A 143 4.99 14.87 1.40
C PRO A 143 4.67 16.15 0.64
N SER A 144 4.68 17.27 1.36
CA SER A 144 4.47 18.60 0.84
C SER A 144 5.18 19.65 1.69
N VAL A 145 5.56 20.76 1.07
CA VAL A 145 6.07 21.94 1.79
C VAL A 145 4.88 22.79 2.22
N ILE A 146 4.80 23.12 3.51
CA ILE A 146 3.77 24.04 4.05
C ILE A 146 4.22 25.49 3.90
N SER A 147 5.45 25.78 4.33
CA SER A 147 6.03 27.11 4.27
C SER A 147 7.51 27.07 3.94
N TYR A 148 7.92 28.04 3.13
CA TYR A 148 9.32 28.42 2.96
C TYR A 148 9.63 29.51 3.99
N ASP A 149 10.61 29.25 4.84
CA ASP A 149 11.06 30.20 5.85
C ASP A 149 12.19 31.06 5.25
N GLU A 150 13.35 31.14 5.91
CA GLU A 150 14.51 31.89 5.41
C GLU A 150 15.40 31.01 4.50
N PRO A 151 16.08 31.62 3.50
CA PRO A 151 17.14 30.94 2.76
C PRO A 151 18.18 30.37 3.73
N PHE A 152 18.66 29.17 3.45
CA PHE A 152 19.66 28.53 4.29
C PHE A 152 20.99 29.27 4.19
N SER A 153 21.39 29.99 5.24
CA SER A 153 22.70 30.64 5.30
C SER A 153 23.73 29.76 6.02
N SER A 154 24.80 29.42 5.29
CA SER A 154 25.94 28.63 5.78
C SER A 154 26.77 29.36 6.86
N SER A 155 26.65 30.70 6.91
CA SER A 155 27.50 31.60 7.72
C SER A 155 27.48 31.33 9.23
N HIS A 156 26.40 30.74 9.75
CA HIS A 156 26.21 30.53 11.20
C HIS A 156 26.51 29.09 11.67
N GLN A 157 26.76 28.14 10.77
CA GLN A 157 26.75 26.71 11.12
C GLN A 157 28.09 25.98 10.92
N ILE A 158 29.02 26.55 10.14
CA ILE A 158 30.28 25.87 9.76
C ILE A 158 31.43 26.13 10.75
N ILE A 159 31.33 27.12 11.62
CA ILE A 159 32.51 27.75 12.23
C ILE A 159 33.03 27.05 13.51
N ASP A 160 32.27 26.18 14.19
CA ASP A 160 32.60 25.83 15.58
C ASP A 160 32.57 24.33 15.92
N CYS A 161 33.39 23.52 15.26
CA CYS A 161 33.59 22.12 15.67
C CYS A 161 34.50 21.97 16.88
N GLU A 162 35.32 22.99 17.18
CA GLU A 162 36.19 23.00 18.37
C GLU A 162 35.38 23.02 19.67
N ALA A 163 34.15 23.53 19.65
CA ALA A 163 33.25 23.49 20.79
C ALA A 163 32.75 22.07 21.12
N SER A 164 32.76 21.13 20.17
CA SER A 164 32.24 19.76 20.39
C SER A 164 33.25 18.83 21.07
N GLU A 165 34.57 19.00 20.86
CA GLU A 165 35.57 18.09 21.44
C GLU A 165 35.91 18.42 22.91
N ASN A 166 35.74 19.67 23.33
CA ASN A 166 36.17 20.14 24.65
C ASN A 166 35.04 20.49 25.62
N SER A 167 33.78 20.51 25.18
CA SER A 167 32.66 20.85 26.06
C SER A 167 31.92 19.60 26.54
N ALA A 168 31.73 19.49 27.86
CA ALA A 168 30.91 18.46 28.50
C ALA A 168 29.40 18.62 28.22
N THR A 169 29.03 19.61 27.41
CA THR A 169 27.66 19.91 27.02
C THR A 169 27.39 19.31 25.63
N PRO A 170 26.36 18.45 25.49
CA PRO A 170 26.03 17.88 24.20
C PRO A 170 25.77 19.00 23.18
N PRO A 171 26.29 18.88 21.95
CA PRO A 171 26.09 19.88 20.91
C PRO A 171 24.61 20.20 20.74
N THR A 172 24.30 21.50 20.60
CA THR A 172 22.92 21.97 20.49
C THR A 172 22.25 21.40 19.23
N SER A 173 20.95 21.11 19.30
CA SER A 173 20.15 20.52 18.22
C SER A 173 20.25 21.28 16.88
N ARG A 174 20.59 22.57 16.91
CA ARG A 174 20.76 23.41 15.72
C ARG A 174 22.00 23.07 14.90
N LEU A 175 23.11 22.68 15.53
CA LEU A 175 24.34 22.30 14.84
C LEU A 175 24.12 21.02 14.02
N PHE A 176 23.40 20.05 14.61
CA PHE A 176 23.08 18.80 13.93
C PHE A 176 22.12 18.97 12.75
N ALA A 177 21.12 19.85 12.87
CA ALA A 177 20.22 20.16 11.77
C ALA A 177 21.00 20.76 10.58
N GLY A 178 21.86 21.74 10.87
CA GLY A 178 22.71 22.37 9.86
C GLY A 178 23.66 21.42 9.14
N ALA A 179 24.38 20.59 9.91
CA ALA A 179 25.26 19.57 9.36
C ALA A 179 24.49 18.57 8.47
N SER A 180 23.29 18.16 8.90
CA SER A 180 22.45 17.26 8.10
C SER A 180 22.03 17.89 6.76
N TYR A 181 21.70 19.18 6.75
CA TYR A 181 21.32 19.91 5.53
C TYR A 181 22.49 20.00 4.56
N ILE A 182 23.68 20.34 5.06
CA ILE A 182 24.90 20.41 4.26
C ILE A 182 25.23 19.05 3.66
N VAL A 183 25.19 17.98 4.46
CA VAL A 183 25.50 16.62 4.01
C VAL A 183 24.50 16.12 2.97
N MET A 184 23.21 16.44 3.13
CA MET A 184 22.19 16.11 2.13
C MET A 184 22.39 16.86 0.82
N MET A 185 22.74 18.14 0.89
CA MET A 185 22.98 18.95 -0.30
C MET A 185 24.28 18.59 -1.00
N ASP A 186 25.36 18.37 -0.26
CA ASP A 186 26.62 17.89 -0.79
C ASP A 186 26.44 16.56 -1.55
N TRP A 187 25.66 15.63 -0.98
CA TRP A 187 25.27 14.40 -1.66
C TRP A 187 24.47 14.66 -2.95
N LEU A 188 23.44 15.51 -2.89
CA LEU A 188 22.60 15.81 -4.05
C LEU A 188 23.42 16.47 -5.17
N CYS A 189 24.30 17.39 -4.80
CA CYS A 189 25.23 18.03 -5.72
C CYS A 189 26.19 16.99 -6.32
N ASP A 190 26.79 16.08 -5.55
CA ASP A 190 27.61 14.99 -6.11
C ASP A 190 26.84 14.06 -7.08
N GLN A 191 25.51 13.94 -6.96
CA GLN A 191 24.70 13.20 -7.94
C GLN A 191 24.45 13.97 -9.23
N LEU A 192 24.39 15.30 -9.18
CA LEU A 192 24.00 16.16 -10.30
C LEU A 192 25.19 16.81 -10.99
N ASP A 193 26.17 17.28 -10.23
CA ASP A 193 27.36 18.01 -10.66
C ASP A 193 28.12 17.29 -11.77
N GLY A 194 28.72 18.08 -12.63
CA GLY A 194 29.50 17.61 -13.78
C GLY A 194 28.85 17.90 -15.12
N GLU A 195 29.49 17.40 -16.16
CA GLU A 195 29.15 17.70 -17.55
C GLU A 195 28.84 16.44 -18.36
N ILE A 196 27.99 16.62 -19.37
CA ILE A 196 27.79 15.63 -20.44
C ILE A 196 28.08 16.32 -21.77
N LEU A 197 29.05 15.76 -22.49
CA LEU A 197 29.52 16.24 -23.78
C LEU A 197 29.17 15.22 -24.87
N PHE A 198 28.77 15.72 -26.03
CA PHE A 198 28.62 14.92 -27.23
C PHE A 198 29.78 15.20 -28.20
N LEU A 199 30.61 14.19 -28.44
CA LEU A 199 31.78 14.28 -29.30
C LEU A 199 31.35 14.09 -30.77
N ASN A 200 31.47 15.14 -31.58
CA ASN A 200 31.12 15.08 -33.00
C ASN A 200 32.29 14.65 -33.92
N VAL A 201 33.51 14.53 -33.39
CA VAL A 201 34.70 14.18 -34.17
C VAL A 201 35.02 12.70 -34.04
N GLY A 202 35.09 12.02 -35.19
CA GLY A 202 35.36 10.58 -35.26
C GLY A 202 34.10 9.75 -35.04
N ASP A 203 34.23 8.71 -34.22
CA ASP A 203 33.07 7.92 -33.79
C ASP A 203 32.27 8.75 -32.77
N LYS A 204 31.03 9.09 -33.15
CA LYS A 204 30.14 9.88 -32.31
C LYS A 204 29.91 9.18 -30.97
N GLN A 205 30.34 9.80 -29.89
CA GLN A 205 30.31 9.21 -28.56
C GLN A 205 29.90 10.24 -27.49
N TRP A 206 29.21 9.75 -26.46
CA TRP A 206 28.90 10.51 -25.26
C TRP A 206 30.04 10.41 -24.24
N SER A 207 30.44 11.55 -23.67
CA SER A 207 31.31 11.62 -22.49
C SER A 207 30.50 12.19 -21.34
N SER A 208 30.39 11.45 -20.24
CA SER A 208 29.63 11.85 -19.05
C SER A 208 30.54 11.79 -17.84
N GLU A 209 30.74 12.94 -17.20
CA GLU A 209 31.38 13.03 -15.87
C GLU A 209 30.35 13.11 -14.74
N SER A 210 29.08 13.35 -15.07
CA SER A 210 27.98 13.43 -14.11
C SER A 210 27.34 12.07 -13.80
N LYS A 211 26.82 11.92 -12.58
CA LYS A 211 25.99 10.79 -12.13
C LYS A 211 24.50 11.00 -12.40
N VAL A 212 24.11 12.10 -13.06
CA VAL A 212 22.70 12.46 -13.30
C VAL A 212 21.95 11.38 -14.08
N LEU A 213 22.64 10.63 -14.96
CA LEU A 213 22.08 9.53 -15.74
C LEU A 213 21.69 8.30 -14.90
N THR A 214 22.05 8.26 -13.62
CA THR A 214 21.57 7.23 -12.69
C THR A 214 20.14 7.50 -12.22
N SER A 215 19.64 8.73 -12.39
CA SER A 215 18.27 9.15 -12.06
C SER A 215 17.31 9.03 -13.24
N ASN A 216 16.02 9.24 -12.97
CA ASN A 216 15.00 9.36 -14.00
C ASN A 216 14.85 10.79 -14.55
N LEU A 217 15.75 11.74 -14.23
CA LEU A 217 15.63 13.14 -14.67
C LEU A 217 15.89 13.30 -16.17
N PHE A 218 16.88 12.59 -16.69
CA PHE A 218 17.30 12.65 -18.08
C PHE A 218 17.33 11.27 -18.69
N SER A 219 17.04 11.22 -19.99
CA SER A 219 17.18 10.01 -20.79
C SER A 219 18.24 10.25 -21.86
N MET A 220 19.19 9.32 -21.97
CA MET A 220 20.22 9.32 -22.99
C MET A 220 20.06 8.06 -23.84
N ASN A 221 19.96 8.24 -25.16
CA ASN A 221 19.92 7.14 -26.11
C ASN A 221 21.16 7.22 -27.00
N GLU A 222 22.11 6.32 -26.76
CA GLU A 222 23.36 6.27 -27.52
C GLU A 222 23.13 5.93 -29.00
N THR A 223 22.18 5.04 -29.29
CA THR A 223 21.89 4.57 -30.66
C THR A 223 21.22 5.65 -31.49
N ALA A 224 20.24 6.33 -30.90
CA ALA A 224 19.52 7.44 -31.54
C ALA A 224 20.25 8.77 -31.41
N GLN A 225 21.35 8.82 -30.65
CA GLN A 225 22.10 10.04 -30.35
C GLN A 225 21.18 11.14 -29.81
N THR A 226 20.33 10.79 -28.84
CA THR A 226 19.40 11.75 -28.23
C THR A 226 19.66 11.94 -26.75
N PHE A 227 19.49 13.16 -26.29
CA PHE A 227 19.47 13.51 -24.88
C PHE A 227 18.29 14.43 -24.62
N SER A 228 17.42 14.06 -23.69
CA SER A 228 16.24 14.86 -23.34
C SER A 228 15.87 14.68 -21.88
N PRO A 229 15.31 15.72 -21.23
CA PRO A 229 14.68 15.56 -19.93
C PRO A 229 13.53 14.55 -20.05
N ASN A 230 13.38 13.70 -19.05
CA ASN A 230 12.28 12.73 -18.95
C ASN A 230 11.12 13.29 -18.10
N VAL A 231 11.34 14.41 -17.41
CA VAL A 231 10.35 15.13 -16.61
C VAL A 231 9.86 16.38 -17.35
N PRO A 232 8.57 16.73 -17.26
CA PRO A 232 8.01 17.90 -17.95
C PRO A 232 8.37 19.23 -17.26
N ASN A 233 8.69 19.21 -15.97
CA ASN A 233 9.08 20.38 -15.20
C ASN A 233 10.27 20.01 -14.30
N MET A 234 11.46 20.43 -14.71
CA MET A 234 12.71 20.10 -14.01
C MET A 234 12.78 20.75 -12.63
N ALA A 235 12.33 22.00 -12.50
CA ALA A 235 12.29 22.72 -11.23
C ALA A 235 11.52 21.94 -10.18
N ARG A 236 10.28 21.57 -10.49
CA ARG A 236 9.43 20.78 -9.59
C ARG A 236 10.02 19.40 -9.28
N ALA A 237 10.63 18.74 -10.26
CA ALA A 237 11.25 17.42 -10.04
C ALA A 237 12.41 17.50 -9.03
N LEU A 238 13.25 18.54 -9.11
CA LEU A 238 14.35 18.75 -8.15
C LEU A 238 13.83 19.09 -6.75
N GLU A 239 12.78 19.90 -6.65
CA GLU A 239 12.11 20.18 -5.36
C GLU A 239 11.57 18.88 -4.74
N GLU A 240 10.87 18.06 -5.53
CA GLU A 240 10.32 16.78 -5.10
C GLU A 240 11.41 15.77 -4.72
N ILE A 241 12.57 15.75 -5.39
CA ILE A 241 13.70 14.87 -5.03
C ILE A 241 14.18 15.15 -3.60
N LEU A 242 14.39 16.41 -3.23
CA LEU A 242 14.90 16.71 -1.89
C LEU A 242 13.85 16.42 -0.81
N VAL A 243 12.58 16.73 -1.08
CA VAL A 243 11.45 16.42 -0.18
C VAL A 243 11.25 14.90 -0.02
N ASN A 244 11.42 14.12 -1.09
CA ASN A 244 11.35 12.67 -1.02
C ASN A 244 12.55 12.08 -0.26
N ALA A 245 13.73 12.63 -0.47
CA ALA A 245 14.96 12.24 0.21
C ALA A 245 14.90 12.50 1.73
N THR A 246 14.36 13.64 2.17
CA THR A 246 14.16 13.93 3.59
C THR A 246 13.22 12.92 4.24
N ILE A 247 12.09 12.60 3.59
CA ILE A 247 11.17 11.56 4.07
C ILE A 247 11.80 10.17 4.09
N ALA A 248 12.60 9.82 3.09
CA ALA A 248 13.30 8.55 3.06
C ALA A 248 14.30 8.44 4.23
N LEU A 249 14.97 9.53 4.59
CA LEU A 249 15.85 9.55 5.76
C LEU A 249 15.06 9.43 7.07
N ILE A 250 13.96 10.17 7.21
CA ILE A 250 13.07 10.07 8.39
C ILE A 250 12.56 8.63 8.53
N SER A 251 12.17 7.99 7.43
CA SER A 251 11.67 6.61 7.43
C SER A 251 12.71 5.57 7.80
N SER A 252 13.97 5.83 7.44
CA SER A 252 15.09 4.95 7.74
C SER A 252 15.52 5.00 9.21
N ARG A 253 15.08 6.02 9.94
CA ARG A 253 15.44 6.21 11.34
C ARG A 253 14.50 5.41 12.25
N GLU A 254 15.07 4.78 13.27
CA GLU A 254 14.31 3.98 14.25
C GLU A 254 13.65 4.83 15.36
N ASP A 255 13.71 6.16 15.24
CA ASP A 255 13.14 7.07 16.22
C ASP A 255 11.61 7.04 16.15
N THR A 256 10.96 6.97 17.31
CA THR A 256 9.49 6.95 17.42
C THR A 256 8.96 8.29 17.89
N MET A 257 7.88 8.77 17.28
CA MET A 257 7.11 9.91 17.78
C MET A 257 5.62 9.57 17.84
N MET A 258 4.88 10.30 18.68
CA MET A 258 3.44 10.18 18.79
C MET A 258 2.78 11.12 17.79
N ALA A 259 1.87 10.60 16.96
CA ALA A 259 1.08 11.39 16.02
C ALA A 259 -0.41 11.09 16.22
N GLU A 260 -1.25 12.10 16.04
CA GLU A 260 -2.70 11.90 16.02
C GLU A 260 -3.09 11.19 14.72
N ALA A 261 -3.68 10.00 14.86
CA ALA A 261 -4.04 9.15 13.74
C ALA A 261 -5.54 8.88 13.70
N SER A 262 -6.11 8.99 12.50
CA SER A 262 -7.43 8.45 12.22
C SER A 262 -7.28 6.96 11.89
N VAL A 263 -7.92 6.09 12.67
CA VAL A 263 -7.82 4.63 12.50
C VAL A 263 -9.17 4.08 12.06
N ALA A 264 -9.19 3.37 10.92
CA ALA A 264 -10.34 2.60 10.52
C ALA A 264 -10.48 1.39 11.45
N GLN A 265 -11.48 1.43 12.31
CA GLN A 265 -11.78 0.32 13.20
C GLN A 265 -12.59 -0.71 12.43
N ASN A 266 -12.09 -1.94 12.33
CA ASN A 266 -12.86 -3.05 11.79
C ASN A 266 -14.00 -3.36 12.76
N GLN A 267 -15.17 -2.79 12.52
CA GLN A 267 -16.38 -3.17 13.23
C GLN A 267 -16.99 -4.38 12.53
N LEU A 268 -17.24 -5.44 13.29
CA LEU A 268 -18.09 -6.55 12.85
C LEU A 268 -19.53 -6.03 12.75
N VAL A 269 -19.88 -5.45 11.60
CA VAL A 269 -21.25 -5.02 11.32
C VAL A 269 -22.07 -6.25 10.95
N TRP A 270 -22.89 -6.70 11.89
CA TRP A 270 -23.90 -7.72 11.62
C TRP A 270 -25.02 -7.09 10.80
N VAL A 271 -24.94 -7.23 9.47
CA VAL A 271 -26.01 -6.78 8.58
C VAL A 271 -27.15 -7.81 8.63
N TYR A 272 -28.26 -7.43 9.26
CA TYR A 272 -29.44 -8.27 9.31
C TYR A 272 -30.15 -8.29 7.94
N HIS A 273 -30.04 -9.42 7.23
CA HIS A 273 -30.78 -9.63 5.99
C HIS A 273 -32.14 -10.28 6.27
N TRP A 274 -33.16 -9.44 6.51
CA TRP A 274 -34.54 -9.88 6.78
C TRP A 274 -35.09 -10.86 5.71
N GLN A 275 -34.69 -10.68 4.44
CA GLN A 275 -35.10 -11.55 3.35
C GLN A 275 -34.64 -13.01 3.53
N ARG A 276 -33.42 -13.25 4.01
CA ARG A 276 -32.92 -14.61 4.25
C ARG A 276 -33.74 -15.32 5.32
N LEU A 277 -34.11 -14.58 6.36
CA LEU A 277 -34.97 -15.09 7.43
C LEU A 277 -36.35 -15.46 6.86
N TRP A 278 -36.99 -14.54 6.14
CA TRP A 278 -38.29 -14.78 5.53
C TRP A 278 -38.31 -15.95 4.55
N ILE A 279 -37.27 -16.14 3.75
CA ILE A 279 -37.19 -17.28 2.82
C ILE A 279 -37.28 -18.60 3.59
N VAL A 280 -36.48 -18.77 4.65
CA VAL A 280 -36.46 -20.01 5.43
C VAL A 280 -37.80 -20.23 6.15
N TYR A 281 -38.36 -19.19 6.77
CA TYR A 281 -39.65 -19.30 7.47
C TYR A 281 -40.82 -19.52 6.51
N ALA A 282 -40.85 -18.86 5.35
CA ALA A 282 -41.90 -19.02 4.36
C ALA A 282 -41.90 -20.44 3.77
N VAL A 283 -40.71 -20.99 3.46
CA VAL A 283 -40.59 -22.38 3.00
C VAL A 283 -41.10 -23.35 4.06
N ALA A 284 -40.69 -23.19 5.32
CA ALA A 284 -41.17 -24.03 6.42
C ALA A 284 -42.69 -23.94 6.60
N LEU A 285 -43.27 -22.75 6.48
CA LEU A 285 -44.70 -22.52 6.60
C LEU A 285 -45.47 -23.19 5.45
N VAL A 286 -44.99 -23.06 4.21
CA VAL A 286 -45.57 -23.72 3.03
C VAL A 286 -45.51 -25.25 3.14
N CYS A 287 -44.36 -25.81 3.56
CA CYS A 287 -44.22 -27.24 3.78
C CYS A 287 -45.17 -27.75 4.87
N THR A 288 -45.29 -27.01 5.98
CA THR A 288 -46.18 -27.37 7.10
C THR A 288 -47.65 -27.30 6.66
N ALA A 289 -48.02 -26.27 5.90
CA ALA A 289 -49.37 -26.14 5.34
C ALA A 289 -49.70 -27.28 4.37
N ALA A 290 -48.76 -27.66 3.49
CA ALA A 290 -48.94 -28.79 2.57
C ALA A 290 -49.13 -30.12 3.33
N CYS A 291 -48.34 -30.37 4.38
CA CYS A 291 -48.50 -31.55 5.24
C CYS A 291 -49.85 -31.53 5.96
N GLY A 292 -50.29 -30.38 6.46
CA GLY A 292 -51.59 -30.21 7.11
C GLY A 292 -52.77 -30.48 6.15
N VAL A 293 -52.70 -29.97 4.92
CA VAL A 293 -53.72 -30.23 3.89
C VAL A 293 -53.76 -31.71 3.51
N ALA A 294 -52.60 -32.35 3.35
CA ALA A 294 -52.54 -33.79 3.08
C ALA A 294 -53.12 -34.60 4.24
N GLY A 295 -52.77 -34.28 5.49
CA GLY A 295 -53.32 -34.91 6.69
C GLY A 295 -54.84 -34.75 6.78
N LEU A 296 -55.35 -33.54 6.55
CA LEU A 296 -56.79 -33.26 6.54
C LEU A 296 -57.51 -34.05 5.43
N ALA A 297 -56.93 -34.13 4.23
CA ALA A 297 -57.49 -34.89 3.12
C ALA A 297 -57.57 -36.39 3.42
N CYS A 298 -56.56 -36.95 4.09
CA CYS A 298 -56.57 -38.33 4.58
C CYS A 298 -57.68 -38.55 5.63
N MET A 299 -57.84 -37.64 6.59
CA MET A 299 -58.92 -37.72 7.60
C MET A 299 -60.31 -37.69 6.97
N VAL A 300 -60.54 -36.80 6.01
CA VAL A 300 -61.85 -36.68 5.33
C VAL A 300 -62.19 -37.93 4.51
N LYS A 301 -61.19 -38.55 3.88
CA LYS A 301 -61.40 -39.78 3.10
C LYS A 301 -61.68 -40.99 3.96
N ASN A 302 -61.01 -41.13 5.10
CA ASN A 302 -61.12 -42.34 5.91
C ASN A 302 -62.42 -42.41 6.70
N LYS A 303 -63.13 -41.29 6.95
CA LYS A 303 -64.45 -41.18 7.65
C LYS A 303 -64.56 -41.86 9.03
N GLU A 304 -63.53 -42.58 9.46
CA GLU A 304 -63.41 -43.20 10.76
C GLU A 304 -62.59 -42.30 11.67
N ILE A 305 -63.14 -42.02 12.84
CA ILE A 305 -62.41 -41.39 13.95
C ILE A 305 -61.56 -42.51 14.55
N GLY A 306 -60.37 -42.73 13.98
CA GLY A 306 -59.42 -43.68 14.55
C GLY A 306 -58.81 -43.10 15.83
N ASP A 307 -58.97 -43.80 16.95
CA ASP A 307 -58.23 -43.47 18.17
C ASP A 307 -56.72 -43.62 17.92
N LEU A 308 -55.89 -42.73 18.47
CA LEU A 308 -54.42 -42.83 18.42
C LEU A 308 -53.87 -43.91 19.37
N SER A 309 -54.70 -44.88 19.76
CA SER A 309 -54.26 -45.99 20.60
C SER A 309 -53.23 -46.83 19.82
N PHE A 310 -52.22 -47.33 20.54
CA PHE A 310 -51.18 -48.18 19.95
C PHE A 310 -51.77 -49.36 19.17
N THR A 311 -52.89 -49.90 19.66
CA THR A 311 -53.66 -50.98 19.01
C THR A 311 -54.26 -50.56 17.68
N ALA A 312 -54.80 -49.34 17.55
CA ALA A 312 -55.32 -48.83 16.28
C ALA A 312 -54.21 -48.61 15.24
N ILE A 313 -53.04 -48.10 15.67
CA ILE A 313 -51.86 -47.96 14.79
C ILE A 313 -51.37 -49.33 14.34
N ALA A 314 -51.22 -50.28 15.26
CA ALA A 314 -50.81 -51.65 14.94
C ALA A 314 -51.80 -52.34 13.98
N ARG A 315 -53.11 -52.14 14.19
CA ARG A 315 -54.19 -52.66 13.33
C ARG A 315 -54.13 -52.03 11.93
N ALA A 316 -53.93 -50.71 11.80
CA ALA A 316 -53.83 -50.02 10.52
C ALA A 316 -52.57 -50.40 9.71
N THR A 317 -51.49 -50.81 10.39
CA THR A 317 -50.26 -51.31 9.74
C THR A 317 -50.27 -52.82 9.47
N ARG A 318 -51.31 -53.55 9.88
CA ARG A 318 -51.44 -54.99 9.67
C ARG A 318 -51.77 -55.26 8.20
N ASN A 319 -51.04 -56.19 7.58
CA ASN A 319 -51.34 -56.65 6.24
C ASN A 319 -52.48 -57.69 6.30
N GLU A 320 -53.60 -57.43 5.62
CA GLU A 320 -54.77 -58.34 5.57
C GLU A 320 -54.39 -59.73 5.03
N ASP A 321 -53.35 -59.84 4.19
CA ASP A 321 -52.89 -61.13 3.65
C ASP A 321 -52.38 -62.10 4.74
N LEU A 322 -51.98 -61.59 5.90
CA LEU A 322 -51.54 -62.42 7.03
C LEU A 322 -52.71 -63.04 7.81
N ASP A 323 -53.95 -62.59 7.62
CA ASP A 323 -55.12 -63.12 8.33
C ASP A 323 -55.52 -64.50 7.80
N CYS A 324 -55.26 -64.77 6.53
CA CYS A 324 -55.45 -66.08 5.91
C CYS A 324 -54.48 -67.16 6.42
N VAL A 325 -53.37 -66.78 7.06
CA VAL A 325 -52.33 -67.72 7.53
C VAL A 325 -52.68 -68.35 8.89
N PHE A 326 -53.64 -67.79 9.64
CA PHE A 326 -53.96 -68.22 11.01
C PHE A 326 -55.26 -69.03 11.18
N GLY A 327 -55.80 -69.60 10.10
CA GLY A 327 -56.76 -70.71 10.14
C GLY A 327 -58.21 -70.34 9.83
N ALA A 328 -58.76 -70.98 8.80
CA ALA A 328 -60.10 -70.76 8.25
C ALA A 328 -61.26 -71.32 9.11
N GLY A 329 -61.23 -71.13 10.43
CA GLY A 329 -62.23 -71.73 11.34
C GLY A 329 -62.48 -71.02 12.67
N ALA A 330 -61.96 -69.81 12.87
CA ALA A 330 -62.32 -69.01 14.04
C ALA A 330 -63.62 -68.24 13.76
N ASP A 331 -64.56 -68.29 14.71
CA ASP A 331 -65.84 -67.59 14.62
C ASP A 331 -65.60 -66.07 14.57
N LYS A 332 -66.36 -65.34 13.75
CA LYS A 332 -66.06 -63.94 13.40
C LYS A 332 -66.07 -63.02 14.63
N ASP A 333 -66.89 -63.35 15.62
CA ASP A 333 -67.03 -62.62 16.87
C ASP A 333 -65.86 -62.88 17.85
N GLU A 334 -65.10 -63.99 17.69
CA GLU A 334 -63.91 -64.26 18.53
C GLU A 334 -62.65 -63.53 18.06
N MET A 335 -62.60 -63.06 16.81
CA MET A 335 -61.45 -62.33 16.28
C MET A 335 -61.44 -60.84 16.70
N ASP A 336 -62.61 -60.24 16.93
CA ASP A 336 -62.69 -58.82 17.30
C ASP A 336 -62.17 -58.53 18.72
N ASP A 337 -62.27 -59.51 19.64
CA ASP A 337 -61.81 -59.42 21.04
C ASP A 337 -60.41 -60.00 21.28
N ALA A 338 -59.70 -60.39 20.22
CA ALA A 338 -58.41 -61.04 20.35
C ALA A 338 -57.27 -60.00 20.42
N ILE A 339 -56.60 -59.92 21.56
CA ILE A 339 -55.47 -58.99 21.78
C ILE A 339 -54.15 -59.73 21.53
N LEU A 340 -53.25 -59.11 20.76
CA LEU A 340 -51.87 -59.58 20.61
C LEU A 340 -51.13 -59.39 21.93
N GLN A 341 -50.91 -60.47 22.67
CA GLN A 341 -50.14 -60.45 23.90
C GLN A 341 -48.68 -60.80 23.61
N TYR A 342 -47.76 -60.05 24.20
CA TYR A 342 -46.34 -60.36 24.12
C TYR A 342 -46.04 -61.58 25.00
N GLY A 343 -45.86 -62.74 24.36
CA GLY A 343 -45.56 -63.98 25.06
C GLY A 343 -44.19 -63.94 25.75
N LEU A 344 -44.11 -64.55 26.95
CA LEU A 344 -42.86 -64.74 27.66
C LEU A 344 -41.96 -65.76 26.92
N GLU A 345 -40.65 -65.49 26.94
CA GLU A 345 -39.59 -66.21 26.23
C GLU A 345 -39.66 -67.73 26.46
N LYS A 346 -40.08 -68.49 25.43
CA LYS A 346 -40.06 -69.96 25.46
C LYS A 346 -38.76 -70.45 24.84
N LYS A 347 -37.93 -71.12 25.65
CA LYS A 347 -36.59 -71.59 25.26
C LYS A 347 -36.68 -73.00 24.68
N ASP A 348 -37.07 -73.11 23.41
CA ASP A 348 -36.97 -74.38 22.69
C ASP A 348 -35.56 -74.48 22.05
N GLY A 349 -34.92 -75.63 22.23
CA GLY A 349 -33.45 -75.85 22.16
C GLY A 349 -32.72 -75.59 20.84
N LEU A 350 -33.30 -74.83 19.90
CA LEU A 350 -32.68 -74.48 18.61
C LEU A 350 -32.67 -72.97 18.29
N GLY A 351 -33.08 -72.10 19.20
CA GLY A 351 -32.94 -70.64 19.07
C GLY A 351 -34.04 -69.88 19.81
N ARG A 352 -33.71 -68.71 20.35
CA ARG A 352 -34.72 -67.84 20.99
C ARG A 352 -35.49 -67.10 19.90
N PHE A 353 -36.78 -67.39 19.78
CA PHE A 353 -37.69 -66.58 18.99
C PHE A 353 -38.80 -66.10 19.92
N ARG A 354 -39.08 -64.79 19.89
CA ARG A 354 -40.23 -64.22 20.59
C ARG A 354 -41.40 -64.27 19.63
N VAL A 355 -42.44 -65.00 20.00
CA VAL A 355 -43.64 -65.17 19.17
C VAL A 355 -44.78 -64.43 19.84
N PHE A 356 -45.44 -63.55 19.09
CA PHE A 356 -46.68 -62.93 19.56
C PHE A 356 -47.78 -63.98 19.55
N GLN A 357 -48.55 -64.08 20.64
CA GLN A 357 -49.68 -64.99 20.73
C GLN A 357 -50.96 -64.16 20.93
N LEU A 358 -52.03 -64.53 20.25
CA LEU A 358 -53.35 -63.97 20.51
C LEU A 358 -53.90 -64.57 21.79
N ALA A 359 -54.25 -63.71 22.75
CA ALA A 359 -54.93 -64.09 23.97
C ALA A 359 -56.33 -63.48 23.96
N LYS A 360 -57.33 -64.25 24.42
CA LYS A 360 -58.67 -63.71 24.66
C LYS A 360 -58.63 -62.74 25.84
N GLU A 361 -59.34 -61.63 25.70
CA GLU A 361 -59.53 -60.68 26.79
C GLU A 361 -60.28 -61.36 27.94
N GLN A 362 -59.56 -61.78 28.98
CA GLN A 362 -60.19 -62.26 30.21
C GLN A 362 -60.92 -61.09 30.85
N GLN A 363 -62.26 -61.14 30.87
CA GLN A 363 -63.12 -60.24 31.63
C GLN A 363 -62.63 -60.16 33.08
N ARG A 364 -61.94 -59.05 33.41
CA ARG A 364 -61.61 -58.69 34.79
C ARG A 364 -62.92 -58.33 35.49
N THR A 365 -63.29 -59.17 36.46
CA THR A 365 -64.35 -58.89 37.43
C THR A 365 -63.87 -57.96 38.52
#